data_AF-A0A2U1ZW95-F1
#
_entry.id   AF-A0A2U1ZW95-F1
#
_cell.length_a   1.000
_cell.length_b   1.000
_cell.length_c   1.000
_cell.angle_alpha   90.00
_cell.angle_beta   90.00
_cell.angle_gamma   90.00
#
_symmetry.space_group_name_H-M   'P 1'
#
loop_
_entity.id
_entity.type
_entity.pdbx_description
1 polymer ?
#
loop_
_entity_poly.entity_id
_entity_poly.type
_entity_poly.pdbx_seq_one_letter_code
_entity_poly.pdbx_strand_id
1 'polypeptide(L)'
;MTTENEPPVGDEPAQEPPAPAPTTPPSPVPPMPAPMDPRARRRTLLVLATIAVVAAGTWITVSTLTDPERQARAAATDYLRALEDGDADTAVAALSSTFTPGCPEILTSDVYREVPDRPTGAVVSDVTVYSSVDDDRPRAVVDVVYQRGEGGDSRSAGIELVRTSEGWKVDIESELAAGAPPVGAIVGAGEFTVDDTCSVPASEKVEVRLLPGSYTLGYADPFHLEQAPTFRVTLPGASEQTITPVVRPEVGDAAREQVLAWVTACVEGGWGGPTCEGEEVDVPGYLAPTAGGLVEDLGVGFVRDPAGGWRFDASAAQDVDGTTVCGPDATSWCVPDEPITGTVYFRYTGSVVVDDDGAVTLTKEAR
;
A
#
# COMPACT_ATOMS: atom_id res chain seq x y z
N MET A 1 -9.25 46.28 -10.67
CA MET A 1 -8.12 47.17 -10.31
C MET A 1 -6.90 46.29 -10.22
N THR A 2 -6.20 46.21 -11.34
CA THR A 2 -5.00 45.39 -11.58
C THR A 2 -3.78 46.27 -11.37
N THR A 3 -2.87 45.86 -10.49
CA THR A 3 -1.52 46.44 -10.38
C THR A 3 -0.55 45.48 -11.06
N GLU A 4 -0.11 45.86 -12.25
CA GLU A 4 1.07 45.34 -12.94
C GLU A 4 2.33 45.63 -12.12
N ASN A 5 3.16 44.62 -11.94
CA ASN A 5 4.50 44.73 -11.35
C ASN A 5 5.50 44.41 -12.47
N GLU A 6 6.20 45.42 -12.97
CA GLU A 6 7.38 45.28 -13.83
C GLU A 6 8.56 44.74 -13.01
N PRO A 7 9.34 43.77 -13.52
CA PRO A 7 10.65 43.43 -12.97
C PRO A 7 11.74 44.41 -13.46
N PRO A 8 12.78 44.67 -12.65
CA PRO A 8 13.84 45.60 -13.00
C PRO A 8 14.78 45.05 -14.09
N VAL A 9 15.12 45.93 -15.03
CA VAL A 9 16.19 45.78 -16.02
C VAL A 9 17.54 45.74 -15.28
N GLY A 10 18.19 44.59 -15.28
CA GLY A 10 19.54 44.41 -14.75
C GLY A 10 20.59 44.70 -15.83
N ASP A 11 21.54 45.57 -15.48
CA ASP A 11 22.66 46.02 -16.32
C ASP A 11 23.55 44.85 -16.79
N GLU A 12 23.78 44.82 -18.10
CA GLU A 12 24.70 43.92 -18.79
C GLU A 12 26.15 44.38 -18.58
N PRO A 13 27.06 43.56 -18.01
CA PRO A 13 28.46 43.93 -17.87
C PRO A 13 29.16 43.93 -19.24
N ALA A 14 29.91 45.00 -19.48
CA ALA A 14 30.71 45.22 -20.68
C ALA A 14 31.66 44.05 -20.99
N GLN A 15 31.58 43.53 -22.22
CA GLN A 15 32.54 42.57 -22.77
C GLN A 15 33.94 43.21 -22.90
N GLU A 16 34.90 42.64 -22.18
CA GLU A 16 36.32 42.95 -22.30
C GLU A 16 36.88 42.31 -23.60
N PRO A 17 37.72 43.03 -24.38
CA PRO A 17 38.27 42.50 -25.63
C PRO A 17 39.24 41.33 -25.38
N PRO A 18 39.26 40.31 -26.27
CA PRO A 18 40.12 39.15 -26.10
C PRO A 18 41.62 39.51 -26.20
N ALA A 19 42.39 39.01 -25.23
CA ALA A 19 43.84 39.12 -25.20
C ALA A 19 44.49 38.43 -26.43
N PRO A 20 45.59 38.98 -26.98
CA PRO A 20 46.32 38.34 -28.08
C PRO A 20 46.97 37.03 -27.63
N ALA A 21 46.86 36.02 -28.48
CA ALA A 21 47.43 34.69 -28.27
C ALA A 21 48.97 34.73 -28.11
N PRO A 22 49.56 33.96 -27.20
CA PRO A 22 51.02 33.83 -27.08
C PRO A 22 51.60 33.08 -28.29
N THR A 23 52.44 33.77 -29.06
CA THR A 23 53.21 33.22 -30.17
C THR A 23 54.22 32.20 -29.65
N THR A 24 53.93 30.92 -29.84
CA THR A 24 54.85 29.83 -29.49
C THR A 24 55.94 29.70 -30.57
N PRO A 25 57.24 29.61 -30.23
CA PRO A 25 58.29 29.38 -31.22
C PRO A 25 58.13 28.01 -31.91
N PRO A 26 58.53 27.88 -33.18
CA PRO A 26 58.45 26.62 -33.91
C PRO A 26 59.31 25.55 -33.21
N SER A 27 58.68 24.42 -32.89
CA SER A 27 59.40 23.25 -32.36
C SER A 27 60.43 22.74 -33.37
N PRO A 28 61.63 22.31 -32.91
CA PRO A 28 62.66 21.80 -33.78
C PRO A 28 62.17 20.57 -34.55
N VAL A 29 62.41 20.58 -35.86
CA VAL A 29 62.11 19.48 -36.79
C VAL A 29 62.82 18.21 -36.28
N PRO A 30 62.09 17.12 -36.01
CA PRO A 30 62.71 15.87 -35.59
C PRO A 30 63.65 15.35 -36.69
N PRO A 31 64.81 14.76 -36.33
CA PRO A 31 65.72 14.19 -37.30
C PRO A 31 65.00 13.11 -38.11
N MET A 32 65.17 13.15 -39.43
CA MET A 32 64.62 12.15 -40.35
C MET A 32 65.02 10.74 -39.88
N PRO A 33 64.06 9.81 -39.73
CA PRO A 33 64.37 8.46 -39.30
C PRO A 33 65.27 7.79 -40.33
N ALA A 34 66.36 7.18 -39.84
CA ALA A 34 67.29 6.42 -40.65
C ALA A 34 66.55 5.32 -41.44
N PRO A 35 67.00 4.99 -42.66
CA PRO A 35 66.38 3.94 -43.47
C PRO A 35 66.42 2.61 -42.70
N MET A 36 65.25 2.11 -42.32
CA MET A 36 65.11 0.86 -41.60
C MET A 36 65.57 -0.32 -42.46
N ASP A 37 66.32 -1.20 -41.82
CA ASP A 37 66.73 -2.50 -42.35
C ASP A 37 65.51 -3.27 -42.91
N PRO A 38 65.55 -3.79 -44.15
CA PRO A 38 64.43 -4.48 -44.79
C PRO A 38 63.90 -5.69 -43.99
N ARG A 39 64.71 -6.28 -43.09
CA ARG A 39 64.26 -7.37 -42.21
C ARG A 39 63.47 -6.86 -40.99
N ALA A 40 63.76 -5.66 -40.49
CA ALA A 40 62.98 -5.03 -39.43
C ALA A 40 61.59 -4.62 -39.95
N ARG A 41 61.52 -4.08 -41.17
CA ARG A 41 60.29 -3.58 -41.80
C ARG A 41 59.16 -4.61 -41.91
N ARG A 42 59.49 -5.88 -42.18
CA ARG A 42 58.50 -6.98 -42.23
C ARG A 42 57.95 -7.37 -40.85
N ARG A 43 58.78 -7.31 -39.79
CA ARG A 43 58.31 -7.56 -38.42
C ARG A 43 57.46 -6.42 -37.90
N THR A 44 57.80 -5.16 -38.21
CA THR A 44 57.00 -3.99 -37.78
C THR A 44 55.63 -3.96 -38.46
N LEU A 45 55.53 -4.36 -39.74
CA LEU A 45 54.25 -4.42 -40.45
C LEU A 45 53.28 -5.50 -39.89
N LEU A 46 53.81 -6.66 -39.47
CA LEU A 46 53.01 -7.70 -38.82
C LEU A 46 52.51 -7.27 -37.42
N VAL A 47 53.36 -6.57 -36.65
CA VAL A 47 52.98 -6.03 -35.34
C VAL A 47 51.94 -4.91 -35.48
N LEU A 48 52.09 -4.01 -36.45
CA LEU A 48 51.12 -2.93 -36.72
C LEU A 48 49.76 -3.47 -37.21
N ALA A 49 49.74 -4.49 -38.06
CA ALA A 49 48.49 -5.12 -38.49
C ALA A 49 47.75 -5.80 -37.32
N THR A 50 48.49 -6.43 -36.40
CA THR A 50 47.91 -7.06 -35.21
C THR A 50 47.37 -6.03 -34.23
N ILE A 51 48.10 -4.91 -34.03
CA ILE A 51 47.62 -3.78 -33.22
C ILE A 51 46.40 -3.11 -33.85
N ALA A 52 46.35 -2.98 -35.19
CA ALA A 52 45.19 -2.39 -35.87
C ALA A 52 43.94 -3.30 -35.78
N VAL A 53 44.09 -4.62 -35.86
CA VAL A 53 42.98 -5.57 -35.67
C VAL A 53 42.52 -5.60 -34.21
N VAL A 54 43.45 -5.56 -33.25
CA VAL A 54 43.09 -5.45 -31.83
C VAL A 54 42.42 -4.11 -31.57
N ALA A 55 42.96 -2.99 -32.04
CA ALA A 55 42.36 -1.66 -31.86
C ALA A 55 40.99 -1.53 -32.53
N ALA A 56 40.79 -2.10 -33.72
CA ALA A 56 39.48 -2.14 -34.38
C ALA A 56 38.50 -3.05 -33.62
N GLY A 57 38.95 -4.19 -33.10
CA GLY A 57 38.16 -5.08 -32.24
C GLY A 57 37.77 -4.40 -30.93
N THR A 58 38.70 -3.73 -30.26
CA THR A 58 38.46 -2.96 -29.04
C THR A 58 37.56 -1.78 -29.33
N TRP A 59 37.72 -1.09 -30.46
CA TRP A 59 36.84 0.02 -30.86
C TRP A 59 35.41 -0.44 -31.09
N ILE A 60 35.20 -1.54 -31.81
CA ILE A 60 33.85 -2.10 -32.03
C ILE A 60 33.24 -2.50 -30.69
N THR A 61 34.00 -3.18 -29.82
CA THR A 61 33.53 -3.58 -28.49
C THR A 61 33.16 -2.37 -27.64
N VAL A 62 34.03 -1.34 -27.57
CA VAL A 62 33.77 -0.10 -26.83
C VAL A 62 32.61 0.68 -27.43
N SER A 63 32.52 0.82 -28.77
CA SER A 63 31.43 1.55 -29.42
C SER A 63 30.07 0.86 -29.23
N THR A 64 30.05 -0.48 -29.22
CA THR A 64 28.84 -1.25 -28.92
C THR A 64 28.48 -1.24 -27.43
N LEU A 65 29.46 -1.03 -26.55
CA LEU A 65 29.26 -0.85 -25.10
C LEU A 65 28.92 0.58 -24.71
N THR A 66 29.03 1.56 -25.62
CA THR A 66 28.69 2.96 -25.35
C THR A 66 27.33 3.38 -25.88
N ASP A 67 26.67 2.55 -26.69
CA ASP A 67 25.32 2.82 -27.21
C ASP A 67 24.29 2.75 -26.06
N PRO A 68 23.70 3.89 -25.64
CA PRO A 68 22.80 3.92 -24.50
C PRO A 68 21.49 3.18 -24.76
N GLU A 69 20.96 3.19 -25.99
CA GLU A 69 19.72 2.48 -26.34
C GLU A 69 19.90 0.98 -26.21
N ARG A 70 21.04 0.47 -26.70
CA ARG A 70 21.36 -0.97 -26.57
C ARG A 70 21.51 -1.40 -25.11
N GLN A 71 22.13 -0.57 -24.28
CA GLN A 71 22.29 -0.85 -22.85
C GLN A 71 20.94 -0.80 -22.12
N ALA A 72 20.09 0.19 -22.41
CA ALA A 72 18.76 0.28 -21.84
C ALA A 72 17.89 -0.93 -22.25
N ARG A 73 17.95 -1.33 -23.53
CA ARG A 73 17.29 -2.54 -24.03
C ARG A 73 17.74 -3.80 -23.29
N ALA A 74 19.05 -3.95 -23.08
CA ALA A 74 19.61 -5.10 -22.37
C ALA A 74 19.11 -5.14 -20.91
N ALA A 75 19.19 -4.02 -20.19
CA ALA A 75 18.72 -3.94 -18.81
C ALA A 75 17.21 -4.24 -18.68
N ALA A 76 16.38 -3.70 -19.57
CA ALA A 76 14.95 -4.01 -19.61
C ALA A 76 14.69 -5.48 -19.92
N THR A 77 15.44 -6.08 -20.85
CA THR A 77 15.30 -7.51 -21.20
C THR A 77 15.69 -8.41 -20.03
N ASP A 78 16.75 -8.07 -19.31
CA ASP A 78 17.20 -8.83 -18.13
C ASP A 78 16.18 -8.74 -16.99
N TYR A 79 15.61 -7.56 -16.75
CA TYR A 79 14.51 -7.38 -15.79
C TYR A 79 13.27 -8.20 -16.17
N LEU A 80 12.82 -8.12 -17.43
CA LEU A 80 11.66 -8.86 -17.91
C LEU A 80 11.86 -10.38 -17.83
N ARG A 81 13.07 -10.87 -18.13
CA ARG A 81 13.41 -12.28 -17.96
C ARG A 81 13.36 -12.69 -16.49
N ALA A 82 13.85 -11.86 -15.57
CA ALA A 82 13.75 -12.14 -14.14
C ALA A 82 12.28 -12.24 -13.68
N LEU A 83 11.39 -11.38 -14.19
CA LEU A 83 9.96 -11.50 -13.93
C LEU A 83 9.36 -12.81 -14.46
N GLU A 84 9.70 -13.17 -15.70
CA GLU A 84 9.22 -14.40 -16.35
C GLU A 84 9.70 -15.67 -15.63
N ASP A 85 10.97 -15.71 -15.25
CA ASP A 85 11.61 -16.84 -14.55
C ASP A 85 11.19 -16.93 -13.06
N GLY A 86 10.48 -15.92 -12.54
CA GLY A 86 10.13 -15.82 -11.13
C GLY A 86 11.34 -15.54 -10.22
N ASP A 87 12.40 -14.93 -10.76
CA ASP A 87 13.60 -14.50 -10.02
C ASP A 87 13.37 -13.10 -9.46
N ALA A 88 12.68 -13.05 -8.31
CA ALA A 88 12.36 -11.80 -7.64
C ALA A 88 13.60 -11.05 -7.15
N ASP A 89 14.65 -11.78 -6.73
CA ASP A 89 15.87 -11.17 -6.23
C ASP A 89 16.58 -10.35 -7.33
N THR A 90 16.69 -10.92 -8.53
CA THR A 90 17.24 -10.22 -9.70
C THR A 90 16.32 -9.09 -10.15
N ALA A 91 14.99 -9.29 -10.17
CA ALA A 91 14.03 -8.27 -10.57
C ALA A 91 14.08 -7.05 -9.63
N VAL A 92 14.10 -7.25 -8.31
CA VAL A 92 14.20 -6.19 -7.31
C VAL A 92 15.56 -5.47 -7.39
N ALA A 93 16.66 -6.20 -7.59
CA ALA A 93 17.98 -5.61 -7.75
C ALA A 93 18.11 -4.74 -9.02
N ALA A 94 17.26 -4.96 -10.03
CA ALA A 94 17.21 -4.15 -11.25
C ALA A 94 16.47 -2.82 -11.09
N LEU A 95 15.79 -2.59 -9.95
CA LEU A 95 15.09 -1.34 -9.66
C LEU A 95 16.07 -0.20 -9.29
N SER A 96 15.70 1.04 -9.61
CA SER A 96 16.55 2.23 -9.45
C SER A 96 16.59 2.77 -8.03
N SER A 97 15.59 2.42 -7.22
CA SER A 97 15.42 2.87 -5.84
C SER A 97 15.46 1.67 -4.89
N THR A 98 16.24 1.80 -3.82
CA THR A 98 16.14 0.90 -2.67
C THR A 98 14.93 1.32 -1.85
N PHE A 99 13.98 0.42 -1.68
CA PHE A 99 12.89 0.58 -0.71
C PHE A 99 13.04 -0.48 0.38
N THR A 100 12.59 -0.14 1.58
CA THR A 100 12.41 -1.13 2.64
C THR A 100 11.00 -1.70 2.44
N PRO A 101 10.85 -2.94 1.94
CA PRO A 101 9.53 -3.52 1.79
C PRO A 101 8.87 -3.70 3.16
N GLY A 102 7.61 -3.30 3.29
CA GLY A 102 6.80 -3.73 4.45
C GLY A 102 6.60 -5.25 4.46
N CYS A 103 6.69 -5.89 3.30
CA CYS A 103 6.59 -7.33 3.09
C CYS A 103 7.81 -7.89 2.34
N PRO A 104 8.98 -8.07 2.97
CA PRO A 104 10.13 -8.66 2.28
C PRO A 104 9.87 -10.11 1.83
N GLU A 105 9.02 -10.86 2.54
CA GLU A 105 8.76 -12.29 2.29
C GLU A 105 8.12 -12.54 0.91
N ILE A 106 7.23 -11.64 0.47
CA ILE A 106 6.54 -11.74 -0.82
C ILE A 106 7.47 -11.42 -2.01
N LEU A 107 8.62 -10.80 -1.75
CA LEU A 107 9.61 -10.40 -2.75
C LEU A 107 10.76 -11.41 -2.88
N THR A 108 10.59 -12.62 -2.35
CA THR A 108 11.55 -13.71 -2.53
C THR A 108 11.25 -14.49 -3.80
N SER A 109 12.30 -15.02 -4.44
CA SER A 109 12.14 -15.83 -5.67
C SER A 109 11.30 -17.09 -5.45
N ASP A 110 11.30 -17.66 -4.24
CA ASP A 110 10.51 -18.84 -3.92
C ASP A 110 9.01 -18.55 -3.87
N VAL A 111 8.61 -17.40 -3.30
CA VAL A 111 7.21 -16.98 -3.29
C VAL A 111 6.79 -16.48 -4.67
N TYR A 112 7.60 -15.64 -5.31
CA TYR A 112 7.23 -15.02 -6.58
C TYR A 112 7.06 -16.04 -7.71
N ARG A 113 7.80 -17.16 -7.70
CA ARG A 113 7.65 -18.25 -8.67
C ARG A 113 6.29 -18.96 -8.62
N GLU A 114 5.54 -18.80 -7.53
CA GLU A 114 4.17 -19.34 -7.39
C GLU A 114 3.09 -18.29 -7.68
N VAL A 115 3.45 -17.00 -7.82
CA VAL A 115 2.50 -15.92 -8.11
C VAL A 115 1.85 -16.14 -9.49
N PRO A 116 0.51 -16.22 -9.60
CA PRO A 116 -0.17 -16.35 -10.88
C PRO A 116 -0.03 -15.11 -11.76
N ASP A 117 -0.33 -15.24 -13.05
CA ASP A 117 -0.44 -14.11 -14.00
C ASP A 117 0.82 -13.22 -14.08
N ARG A 118 2.00 -13.78 -13.82
CA ARG A 118 3.27 -13.10 -14.11
C ARG A 118 3.37 -12.76 -15.60
N PRO A 119 4.05 -11.66 -15.96
CA PRO A 119 4.41 -11.40 -17.34
C PRO A 119 5.23 -12.57 -17.94
N THR A 120 4.86 -13.01 -19.12
CA THR A 120 5.57 -14.08 -19.87
C THR A 120 5.75 -13.67 -21.33
N GLY A 121 6.71 -14.27 -22.03
CA GLY A 121 6.93 -14.02 -23.46
C GLY A 121 7.16 -12.55 -23.81
N ALA A 122 7.79 -11.79 -22.90
CA ALA A 122 7.96 -10.35 -23.05
C ALA A 122 8.96 -10.00 -24.17
N VAL A 123 8.58 -9.05 -25.02
CA VAL A 123 9.38 -8.58 -26.15
C VAL A 123 9.46 -7.06 -26.11
N VAL A 124 10.70 -6.55 -26.14
CA VAL A 124 10.96 -5.10 -26.29
C VAL A 124 10.73 -4.67 -27.73
N SER A 125 9.70 -3.88 -27.97
CA SER A 125 9.36 -3.36 -29.29
C SER A 125 10.16 -2.11 -29.66
N ASP A 126 10.30 -1.16 -28.73
CA ASP A 126 10.99 0.11 -28.98
C ASP A 126 11.76 0.60 -27.75
N VAL A 127 12.76 1.46 -27.97
CA VAL A 127 13.56 2.08 -26.91
C VAL A 127 13.87 3.51 -27.30
N THR A 128 13.42 4.47 -26.49
CA THR A 128 13.73 5.89 -26.66
C THR A 128 14.55 6.39 -25.48
N VAL A 129 15.76 6.87 -25.73
CA VAL A 129 16.63 7.48 -24.70
C VAL A 129 16.53 9.01 -24.78
N TYR A 130 16.35 9.66 -23.64
CA TYR A 130 16.28 11.11 -23.51
C TYR A 130 17.03 11.59 -22.27
N SER A 131 17.35 12.88 -22.22
CA SER A 131 17.84 13.52 -21.00
C SER A 131 16.67 14.12 -20.25
N SER A 132 16.55 13.82 -18.96
CA SER A 132 15.58 14.48 -18.07
C SER A 132 15.99 15.93 -17.81
N VAL A 133 15.02 16.84 -17.82
CA VAL A 133 15.25 18.26 -17.50
C VAL A 133 15.42 18.47 -15.98
N ASP A 134 14.84 17.59 -15.16
CA ASP A 134 14.76 17.80 -13.72
C ASP A 134 16.04 17.39 -12.97
N ASP A 135 16.76 16.39 -13.47
CA ASP A 135 17.92 15.79 -12.77
C ASP A 135 19.16 15.59 -13.64
N ASP A 136 19.14 16.06 -14.91
CA ASP A 136 20.20 15.90 -15.91
C ASP A 136 20.67 14.44 -16.12
N ARG A 137 19.89 13.45 -15.64
CA ARG A 137 20.22 12.03 -15.80
C ARG A 137 19.63 11.51 -17.11
N PRO A 138 20.38 10.69 -17.88
CA PRO A 138 19.81 9.95 -18.99
C PRO A 138 18.69 9.02 -18.49
N ARG A 139 17.56 9.09 -19.17
CA ARG A 139 16.38 8.24 -18.98
C ARG A 139 16.07 7.50 -20.27
N ALA A 140 15.36 6.39 -20.18
CA ALA A 140 14.88 5.64 -21.33
C ALA A 140 13.46 5.17 -21.09
N VAL A 141 12.62 5.25 -22.12
CA VAL A 141 11.32 4.57 -22.13
C VAL A 141 11.42 3.38 -23.08
N VAL A 142 11.02 2.22 -22.59
CA VAL A 142 11.06 0.94 -23.30
C VAL A 142 9.65 0.42 -23.44
N ASP A 143 9.17 0.32 -24.67
CA ASP A 143 7.87 -0.26 -24.98
C ASP A 143 7.99 -1.79 -25.01
N VAL A 144 7.10 -2.46 -24.27
CA VAL A 144 7.11 -3.91 -24.11
C VAL A 144 5.75 -4.49 -24.46
N VAL A 145 5.75 -5.58 -25.22
CA VAL A 145 4.59 -6.45 -25.41
C VAL A 145 4.82 -7.74 -24.64
N TYR A 146 3.86 -8.17 -23.83
CA TYR A 146 3.97 -9.38 -23.00
C TYR A 146 2.64 -10.14 -22.93
N GLN A 147 2.69 -11.39 -22.50
CA GLN A 147 1.53 -12.24 -22.24
C GLN A 147 1.24 -12.29 -20.73
N ARG A 148 -0.03 -12.35 -20.38
CA ARG A 148 -0.50 -12.51 -19.00
C ARG A 148 -1.73 -13.39 -18.94
N GLY A 149 -1.89 -14.14 -17.86
CA GLY A 149 -3.07 -14.96 -17.61
C GLY A 149 -2.99 -16.34 -18.24
N GLU A 150 -3.86 -17.24 -17.80
CA GLU A 150 -3.99 -18.61 -18.32
C GLU A 150 -4.29 -18.64 -19.84
N GLY A 151 -4.91 -17.59 -20.37
CA GLY A 151 -5.20 -17.40 -21.80
C GLY A 151 -4.07 -16.79 -22.63
N GLY A 152 -2.98 -16.31 -22.00
CA GLY A 152 -1.86 -15.65 -22.69
C GLY A 152 -2.25 -14.33 -23.35
N ASP A 153 -3.15 -13.55 -22.73
CA ASP A 153 -3.63 -12.29 -23.28
C ASP A 153 -2.46 -11.33 -23.51
N SER A 154 -2.34 -10.84 -24.74
CA SER A 154 -1.32 -9.86 -25.09
C SER A 154 -1.62 -8.51 -24.44
N ARG A 155 -0.62 -7.94 -23.77
CA ARG A 155 -0.63 -6.62 -23.14
C ARG A 155 0.56 -5.80 -23.62
N SER A 156 0.45 -4.49 -23.51
CA SER A 156 1.53 -3.55 -23.77
C SER A 156 1.73 -2.67 -22.54
N ALA A 157 2.97 -2.32 -22.22
CA ALA A 157 3.30 -1.40 -21.14
C ALA A 157 4.60 -0.66 -21.45
N GLY A 158 4.77 0.51 -20.81
CA GLY A 158 6.02 1.26 -20.82
C GLY A 158 6.87 0.94 -19.59
N ILE A 159 8.16 0.68 -19.79
CA ILE A 159 9.15 0.61 -18.71
C ILE A 159 10.05 1.83 -18.80
N GLU A 160 10.04 2.66 -17.76
CA GLU A 160 11.01 3.74 -17.63
C GLU A 160 12.29 3.21 -16.97
N LEU A 161 13.43 3.59 -17.51
CA LEU A 161 14.73 3.30 -16.91
C LEU A 161 15.47 4.60 -16.62
N VAL A 162 16.19 4.62 -15.51
CA VAL A 162 17.06 5.71 -15.10
C VAL A 162 18.49 5.20 -15.08
N ARG A 163 19.41 6.00 -15.64
CA ARG A 163 20.84 5.69 -15.58
C ARG A 163 21.42 6.06 -14.21
N THR A 164 21.91 5.05 -13.49
CA THR A 164 22.60 5.17 -12.20
C THR A 164 24.11 4.93 -12.36
N SER A 165 24.86 5.02 -11.25
CA SER A 165 26.28 4.61 -11.23
C SER A 165 26.49 3.12 -11.50
N GLU A 166 25.46 2.30 -11.33
CA GLU A 166 25.50 0.84 -11.55
C GLU A 166 25.06 0.45 -12.98
N GLY A 167 24.59 1.41 -13.78
CA GLY A 167 24.04 1.17 -15.12
C GLY A 167 22.60 1.62 -15.25
N TRP A 168 21.88 1.05 -16.21
CA TRP A 168 20.45 1.31 -16.38
C TRP A 168 19.65 0.46 -15.38
N LYS A 169 18.72 1.09 -14.67
CA LYS A 169 17.83 0.45 -13.70
C LYS A 169 16.39 0.86 -13.98
N VAL A 170 15.44 -0.02 -13.72
CA VAL A 170 14.00 0.24 -13.90
C VAL A 170 13.52 1.24 -12.84
N ASP A 171 12.84 2.30 -13.26
CA ASP A 171 12.21 3.26 -12.34
C ASP A 171 11.07 2.55 -11.59
N ILE A 172 11.02 2.69 -10.27
CA ILE A 172 10.02 2.01 -9.42
C ILE A 172 8.59 2.48 -9.70
N GLU A 173 8.43 3.66 -10.29
CA GLU A 173 7.13 4.20 -10.69
C GLU A 173 6.73 3.77 -12.13
N SER A 174 7.54 2.93 -12.79
CA SER A 174 7.18 2.35 -14.10
C SER A 174 5.99 1.42 -13.99
N GLU A 175 5.22 1.31 -15.07
CA GLU A 175 4.00 0.48 -15.12
C GLU A 175 4.26 -1.00 -14.77
N LEU A 176 5.36 -1.58 -15.25
CA LEU A 176 5.76 -2.96 -14.96
C LEU A 176 6.79 -3.08 -13.82
N ALA A 177 6.98 -2.05 -12.99
CA ALA A 177 7.84 -2.14 -11.80
C ALA A 177 7.11 -2.72 -10.59
N ALA A 178 7.81 -2.83 -9.46
CA ALA A 178 7.19 -3.16 -8.18
C ALA A 178 6.23 -2.04 -7.74
N GLY A 179 4.93 -2.33 -7.75
CA GLY A 179 3.87 -1.37 -7.47
C GLY A 179 3.28 -1.54 -6.06
N ALA A 180 2.72 -0.47 -5.52
CA ALA A 180 1.85 -0.60 -4.35
C ALA A 180 0.54 -1.30 -4.75
N PRO A 181 -0.03 -2.16 -3.90
CA PRO A 181 -1.35 -2.71 -4.15
C PRO A 181 -2.37 -1.56 -4.20
N PRO A 182 -3.41 -1.64 -5.05
CA PRO A 182 -4.34 -0.54 -5.28
C PRO A 182 -5.39 -0.51 -4.15
N VAL A 183 -4.97 -0.25 -2.92
CA VAL A 183 -5.83 -0.24 -1.74
C VAL A 183 -5.92 1.16 -1.17
N GLY A 184 -6.99 1.87 -1.49
CA GLY A 184 -7.18 3.29 -1.16
C GLY A 184 -7.32 3.55 0.33
N ALA A 185 -8.34 2.97 0.95
CA ALA A 185 -8.57 3.05 2.39
C ALA A 185 -8.77 1.65 2.98
N ILE A 186 -8.21 1.43 4.18
CA ILE A 186 -8.61 0.34 5.06
C ILE A 186 -9.26 1.05 6.24
N VAL A 187 -10.58 0.95 6.34
CA VAL A 187 -11.34 1.64 7.39
C VAL A 187 -11.31 0.77 8.63
N GLY A 188 -10.20 0.76 9.35
CA GLY A 188 -10.02 -0.15 10.47
C GLY A 188 -8.60 -0.17 11.01
N ALA A 189 -8.42 -1.04 11.99
CA ALA A 189 -7.30 -1.05 12.92
C ALA A 189 -6.42 -2.30 12.82
N GLY A 190 -6.79 -3.24 11.95
CA GLY A 190 -6.09 -4.50 11.77
C GLY A 190 -4.89 -4.40 10.85
N GLU A 191 -4.58 -5.54 10.26
CA GLU A 191 -3.44 -5.76 9.41
C GLU A 191 -3.91 -6.02 7.97
N PHE A 192 -3.15 -5.50 7.02
CA PHE A 192 -3.30 -5.77 5.61
C PHE A 192 -2.50 -7.00 5.24
N THR A 193 -3.16 -8.01 4.65
CA THR A 193 -2.51 -9.27 4.28
C THR A 193 -2.35 -9.43 2.77
N VAL A 194 -1.27 -10.10 2.36
CA VAL A 194 -1.01 -10.47 0.97
C VAL A 194 -0.70 -11.97 0.89
N ASP A 195 -1.54 -12.71 0.14
CA ASP A 195 -1.47 -14.16 -0.06
C ASP A 195 -1.26 -14.96 1.22
N ASP A 196 -1.81 -14.46 2.35
CA ASP A 196 -1.61 -14.98 3.70
C ASP A 196 -0.13 -15.21 4.11
N THR A 197 0.80 -14.67 3.34
CA THR A 197 2.25 -14.86 3.48
C THR A 197 2.88 -13.69 4.22
N CYS A 198 2.34 -12.49 4.02
CA CYS A 198 2.74 -11.29 4.71
C CYS A 198 1.54 -10.60 5.36
N SER A 199 1.79 -9.97 6.51
CA SER A 199 0.86 -9.08 7.20
C SER A 199 1.60 -7.82 7.63
N VAL A 200 1.03 -6.65 7.36
CA VAL A 200 1.54 -5.35 7.84
C VAL A 200 0.42 -4.56 8.51
N PRO A 201 0.72 -3.66 9.45
CA PRO A 201 -0.29 -2.75 9.97
C PRO A 201 -1.04 -2.03 8.84
N ALA A 202 -2.36 -1.90 8.91
CA ALA A 202 -3.15 -1.27 7.85
C ALA A 202 -2.72 0.18 7.54
N SER A 203 -2.12 0.87 8.51
CA SER A 203 -1.52 2.21 8.36
C SER A 203 -0.26 2.23 7.48
N GLU A 204 0.42 1.10 7.34
CA GLU A 204 1.69 0.93 6.63
C GLU A 204 1.52 0.24 5.27
N LYS A 205 0.28 -0.02 4.83
CA LYS A 205 -0.01 -0.71 3.55
C LYS A 205 0.65 -0.09 2.32
N VAL A 206 0.93 1.22 2.36
CA VAL A 206 1.61 1.96 1.27
C VAL A 206 3.07 1.54 1.10
N GLU A 207 3.65 0.90 2.10
CA GLU A 207 5.01 0.36 2.10
C GLU A 207 5.08 -1.06 1.52
N VAL A 208 3.93 -1.69 1.25
CA VAL A 208 3.87 -2.96 0.55
C VAL A 208 4.06 -2.71 -0.94
N ARG A 209 5.15 -3.26 -1.48
CA ARG A 209 5.42 -3.26 -2.93
C ARG A 209 5.40 -4.69 -3.42
N LEU A 210 4.68 -4.93 -4.50
CA LEU A 210 4.49 -6.24 -5.12
C LEU A 210 5.02 -6.19 -6.55
N LEU A 211 5.72 -7.24 -6.97
CA LEU A 211 6.11 -7.40 -8.37
C LEU A 211 4.85 -7.63 -9.25
N PRO A 212 4.94 -7.47 -10.58
CA PRO A 212 3.81 -7.75 -11.46
C PRO A 212 3.31 -9.20 -11.34
N GLY A 213 2.00 -9.38 -11.18
CA GLY A 213 1.37 -10.67 -10.95
C GLY A 213 -0.02 -10.55 -10.31
N SER A 214 -0.65 -11.67 -10.01
CA SER A 214 -1.94 -11.72 -9.31
C SER A 214 -1.76 -12.11 -7.85
N TYR A 215 -2.38 -11.35 -6.95
CA TYR A 215 -2.26 -11.50 -5.50
C TYR A 215 -3.64 -11.52 -4.86
N THR A 216 -3.79 -12.25 -3.77
CA THR A 216 -4.96 -12.23 -2.90
C THR A 216 -4.69 -11.25 -1.78
N LEU A 217 -5.46 -10.17 -1.72
CA LEU A 217 -5.35 -9.19 -0.65
C LEU A 217 -6.44 -9.44 0.38
N GLY A 218 -6.11 -9.21 1.64
CA GLY A 218 -7.01 -9.44 2.76
C GLY A 218 -6.85 -8.44 3.89
N TYR A 219 -7.59 -8.73 4.95
CA TYR A 219 -7.55 -8.02 6.22
C TYR A 219 -7.58 -9.04 7.34
N ALA A 220 -6.65 -8.91 8.26
CA ALA A 220 -6.63 -9.68 9.50
C ALA A 220 -6.84 -8.74 10.67
N ASP A 221 -7.85 -8.98 11.48
CA ASP A 221 -7.97 -8.31 12.77
C ASP A 221 -7.27 -9.16 13.83
N PRO A 222 -6.16 -8.70 14.44
CA PRO A 222 -5.47 -9.44 15.48
C PRO A 222 -6.32 -9.63 16.75
N PHE A 223 -7.45 -8.93 16.87
CA PHE A 223 -8.42 -9.11 17.96
C PHE A 223 -9.61 -9.99 17.58
N HIS A 224 -9.63 -10.56 16.37
CA HIS A 224 -10.68 -11.45 15.88
C HIS A 224 -12.12 -10.89 15.97
N LEU A 225 -12.28 -9.56 16.06
CA LEU A 225 -13.58 -8.89 16.16
C LEU A 225 -14.15 -8.57 14.79
N GLU A 226 -13.30 -8.15 13.87
CA GLU A 226 -13.68 -7.74 12.52
C GLU A 226 -13.17 -8.71 11.46
N GLN A 227 -13.85 -8.73 10.33
CA GLN A 227 -13.43 -9.43 9.13
C GLN A 227 -13.77 -8.60 7.89
N ALA A 228 -12.98 -8.77 6.83
CA ALA A 228 -13.34 -8.31 5.50
C ALA A 228 -13.13 -9.44 4.49
N PRO A 229 -13.90 -9.48 3.39
CA PRO A 229 -13.67 -10.47 2.34
C PRO A 229 -12.31 -10.24 1.69
N THR A 230 -11.60 -11.32 1.41
CA THR A 230 -10.41 -11.29 0.55
C THR A 230 -10.81 -11.03 -0.89
N PHE A 231 -9.94 -10.38 -1.66
CA PHE A 231 -10.15 -10.15 -3.09
C PHE A 231 -8.84 -10.31 -3.86
N ARG A 232 -8.95 -10.76 -5.11
CA ARG A 232 -7.80 -10.90 -5.99
C ARG A 232 -7.56 -9.58 -6.74
N VAL A 233 -6.30 -9.16 -6.81
CA VAL A 233 -5.83 -8.06 -7.65
C VAL A 233 -4.78 -8.57 -8.63
N THR A 234 -4.67 -7.91 -9.79
CA THR A 234 -3.63 -8.20 -10.78
C THR A 234 -2.86 -6.92 -11.08
N LEU A 235 -1.56 -6.96 -10.88
CA LEU A 235 -0.66 -5.83 -11.03
C LEU A 235 0.24 -5.95 -12.28
N PRO A 236 0.49 -4.84 -13.00
CA PRO A 236 -0.31 -3.60 -13.03
C PRO A 236 -1.72 -3.78 -13.58
N GLY A 237 -2.57 -2.76 -13.39
CA GLY A 237 -3.86 -2.60 -14.05
C GLY A 237 -5.09 -2.78 -13.16
N ALA A 238 -4.91 -3.19 -11.90
CA ALA A 238 -6.00 -3.27 -10.95
C ALA A 238 -6.50 -1.87 -10.53
N SER A 239 -7.82 -1.73 -10.45
CA SER A 239 -8.47 -0.52 -9.94
C SER A 239 -8.36 -0.43 -8.43
N GLU A 240 -8.37 0.80 -7.91
CA GLU A 240 -8.38 1.07 -6.47
C GLU A 240 -9.57 0.39 -5.78
N GLN A 241 -9.29 -0.28 -4.67
CA GLN A 241 -10.26 -0.98 -3.82
C GLN A 241 -10.24 -0.39 -2.41
N THR A 242 -11.39 -0.39 -1.76
CA THR A 242 -11.53 -0.03 -0.34
C THR A 242 -11.85 -1.28 0.45
N ILE A 243 -11.11 -1.51 1.53
CA ILE A 243 -11.40 -2.57 2.48
C ILE A 243 -12.19 -1.98 3.63
N THR A 244 -13.40 -2.48 3.84
CA THR A 244 -14.27 -2.10 4.95
C THR A 244 -14.51 -3.33 5.82
N PRO A 245 -13.69 -3.54 6.86
CA PRO A 245 -13.94 -4.53 7.88
C PRO A 245 -15.33 -4.35 8.50
N VAL A 246 -15.98 -5.47 8.81
CA VAL A 246 -17.24 -5.52 9.53
C VAL A 246 -17.08 -6.46 10.72
N VAL A 247 -17.81 -6.19 11.80
CA VAL A 247 -17.83 -7.09 12.97
C VAL A 247 -18.29 -8.47 12.53
N ARG A 248 -17.58 -9.50 12.98
CA ARG A 248 -17.91 -10.89 12.68
C ARG A 248 -19.31 -11.21 13.22
N PRO A 249 -20.20 -11.87 12.46
CA PRO A 249 -21.57 -12.15 12.90
C PRO A 249 -21.61 -12.87 14.25
N GLU A 250 -20.79 -13.90 14.40
CA GLU A 250 -20.61 -14.68 15.62
C GLU A 250 -20.19 -13.84 16.84
N VAL A 251 -19.37 -12.80 16.64
CA VAL A 251 -19.02 -11.85 17.71
C VAL A 251 -20.22 -11.00 18.09
N GLY A 252 -20.90 -10.44 17.08
CA GLY A 252 -22.11 -9.63 17.28
C GLY A 252 -23.23 -10.41 17.97
N ASP A 253 -23.41 -11.68 17.61
CA ASP A 253 -24.43 -12.56 18.18
C ASP A 253 -24.10 -12.96 19.63
N ALA A 254 -22.85 -13.34 19.92
CA ALA A 254 -22.42 -13.67 21.28
C ALA A 254 -22.49 -12.45 22.23
N ALA A 255 -22.15 -11.26 21.73
CA ALA A 255 -22.31 -10.03 22.48
C ALA A 255 -23.79 -9.70 22.73
N ARG A 256 -24.65 -9.87 21.72
CA ARG A 256 -26.10 -9.69 21.85
C ARG A 256 -26.70 -10.63 22.89
N GLU A 257 -26.29 -11.90 22.91
CA GLU A 257 -26.74 -12.88 23.90
C GLU A 257 -26.36 -12.47 25.34
N GLN A 258 -25.12 -12.03 25.55
CA GLN A 258 -24.66 -11.55 26.86
C GLN A 258 -25.45 -10.32 27.34
N VAL A 259 -25.67 -9.34 26.46
CA VAL A 259 -26.45 -8.14 26.81
C VAL A 259 -27.91 -8.52 27.11
N LEU A 260 -28.51 -9.41 26.33
CA LEU A 260 -29.86 -9.89 26.58
C LEU A 260 -29.97 -10.61 27.93
N ALA A 261 -28.96 -11.40 28.30
CA ALA A 261 -28.90 -12.05 29.60
C ALA A 261 -28.83 -11.03 30.76
N TRP A 262 -28.09 -9.93 30.59
CA TRP A 262 -28.05 -8.85 31.59
C TRP A 262 -29.38 -8.11 31.72
N VAL A 263 -30.04 -7.80 30.61
CA VAL A 263 -31.39 -7.20 30.61
C VAL A 263 -32.38 -8.13 31.30
N THR A 264 -32.33 -9.42 30.99
CA THR A 264 -33.23 -10.42 31.58
C THR A 264 -32.99 -10.57 33.08
N ALA A 265 -31.74 -10.71 33.51
CA ALA A 265 -31.38 -10.80 34.92
C ALA A 265 -31.80 -9.55 35.71
N CYS A 266 -31.68 -8.37 35.08
CA CYS A 266 -32.16 -7.13 35.65
C CYS A 266 -33.67 -7.16 35.91
N VAL A 267 -34.46 -7.57 34.92
CA VAL A 267 -35.93 -7.73 35.02
C VAL A 267 -36.35 -8.71 36.09
N GLU A 268 -35.75 -9.90 36.09
CA GLU A 268 -36.10 -10.96 37.04
C GLU A 268 -35.65 -10.65 38.47
N GLY A 269 -34.56 -9.88 38.64
CA GLY A 269 -34.02 -9.48 39.93
C GLY A 269 -34.89 -8.48 40.71
N GLY A 270 -35.93 -7.93 40.07
CA GLY A 270 -36.81 -6.91 40.64
C GLY A 270 -36.18 -5.52 40.51
N TRP A 271 -36.83 -4.65 39.74
CA TRP A 271 -36.32 -3.31 39.50
C TRP A 271 -36.47 -2.44 40.74
N GLY A 272 -35.33 -2.00 41.29
CA GLY A 272 -35.28 -1.19 42.51
C GLY A 272 -35.29 0.32 42.30
N GLY A 273 -35.34 0.82 41.07
CA GLY A 273 -35.22 2.25 40.76
C GLY A 273 -34.56 2.53 39.40
N PRO A 274 -33.91 3.70 39.20
CA PRO A 274 -33.27 4.07 37.93
C PRO A 274 -31.96 3.31 37.67
N THR A 275 -31.63 2.37 38.54
CA THR A 275 -30.42 1.57 38.40
C THR A 275 -30.72 0.09 38.52
N CYS A 276 -29.98 -0.69 37.74
CA CYS A 276 -30.04 -2.13 37.78
C CYS A 276 -28.63 -2.71 37.73
N GLU A 277 -28.22 -3.37 38.81
CA GLU A 277 -26.83 -3.80 39.02
C GLU A 277 -25.78 -2.68 38.86
N GLY A 278 -26.16 -1.41 39.11
CA GLY A 278 -25.29 -0.25 38.92
C GLY A 278 -25.35 0.39 37.53
N GLU A 279 -26.18 -0.12 36.62
CA GLU A 279 -26.36 0.44 35.28
C GLU A 279 -27.53 1.42 35.24
N GLU A 280 -27.43 2.45 34.40
CA GLU A 280 -28.48 3.46 34.22
C GLU A 280 -29.65 2.88 33.40
N VAL A 281 -30.84 2.90 33.98
CA VAL A 281 -32.08 2.48 33.35
C VAL A 281 -32.98 3.71 33.24
N ASP A 282 -33.25 4.13 31.99
CA ASP A 282 -34.16 5.25 31.74
C ASP A 282 -35.60 4.74 31.78
N VAL A 283 -36.20 4.86 32.98
CA VAL A 283 -37.60 4.53 33.22
C VAL A 283 -38.40 5.83 33.13
N PRO A 284 -39.49 5.87 32.35
CA PRO A 284 -40.40 7.02 32.38
C PRO A 284 -40.80 7.33 33.82
N GLY A 285 -40.57 8.57 34.29
CA GLY A 285 -40.69 8.93 35.72
C GLY A 285 -42.09 8.77 36.33
N TYR A 286 -43.09 8.39 35.53
CA TYR A 286 -44.45 8.07 35.92
C TYR A 286 -44.73 6.57 36.02
N LEU A 287 -43.75 5.68 35.81
CA LEU A 287 -43.93 4.23 35.71
C LEU A 287 -43.22 3.49 36.85
N ALA A 288 -43.95 2.64 37.58
CA ALA A 288 -43.42 1.62 38.48
C ALA A 288 -43.59 0.24 37.83
N PRO A 289 -42.53 -0.36 37.27
CA PRO A 289 -42.61 -1.64 36.57
C PRO A 289 -43.03 -2.79 37.49
N THR A 290 -43.87 -3.69 36.97
CA THR A 290 -44.40 -4.87 37.68
C THR A 290 -44.15 -6.18 36.94
N ALA A 291 -44.00 -6.15 35.62
CA ALA A 291 -43.62 -7.28 34.78
C ALA A 291 -42.91 -6.81 33.50
N GLY A 292 -41.93 -7.59 33.01
CA GLY A 292 -41.23 -7.29 31.77
C GLY A 292 -41.80 -8.03 30.55
N GLY A 293 -41.80 -7.37 29.39
CA GLY A 293 -42.18 -7.91 28.08
C GLY A 293 -40.98 -8.38 27.24
N LEU A 294 -41.16 -8.47 25.93
CA LEU A 294 -40.08 -8.83 24.99
C LEU A 294 -39.13 -7.64 24.77
N VAL A 295 -37.85 -7.94 24.55
CA VAL A 295 -36.85 -6.94 24.12
C VAL A 295 -36.98 -6.78 22.61
N GLU A 296 -37.43 -5.62 22.13
CA GLU A 296 -37.76 -5.41 20.72
C GLU A 296 -36.58 -4.82 19.92
N ASP A 297 -35.74 -3.99 20.55
CA ASP A 297 -34.67 -3.24 19.88
C ASP A 297 -33.32 -3.35 20.61
N LEU A 298 -32.64 -4.49 20.47
CA LEU A 298 -31.29 -4.69 21.00
C LEU A 298 -30.22 -4.35 19.95
N GLY A 299 -29.63 -3.18 20.11
CA GLY A 299 -28.45 -2.72 19.36
C GLY A 299 -27.17 -2.96 20.15
N VAL A 300 -26.15 -3.51 19.50
CA VAL A 300 -24.78 -3.62 20.04
C VAL A 300 -23.81 -3.07 19.01
N GLY A 301 -23.10 -2.00 19.37
CA GLY A 301 -22.05 -1.38 18.58
C GLY A 301 -20.68 -1.63 19.20
N PHE A 302 -19.65 -1.65 18.37
CA PHE A 302 -18.26 -1.82 18.78
C PHE A 302 -17.43 -0.63 18.33
N VAL A 303 -16.57 -0.12 19.21
CA VAL A 303 -15.71 1.02 18.95
C VAL A 303 -14.34 0.75 19.52
N ARG A 304 -13.29 1.08 18.77
CA ARG A 304 -11.92 0.97 19.26
C ARG A 304 -11.57 2.12 20.20
N ASP A 305 -10.97 1.79 21.33
CA ASP A 305 -10.38 2.74 22.26
C ASP A 305 -9.06 3.29 21.67
N PRO A 306 -8.75 4.59 21.81
CA PRO A 306 -7.43 5.14 21.47
C PRO A 306 -6.24 4.40 22.10
N ALA A 307 -6.43 3.74 23.25
CA ALA A 307 -5.43 2.90 23.91
C ALA A 307 -5.22 1.52 23.26
N GLY A 308 -5.95 1.21 22.19
CA GLY A 308 -5.80 -0.01 21.40
C GLY A 308 -6.73 -1.16 21.78
N GLY A 309 -7.53 -1.02 22.84
CA GLY A 309 -8.57 -1.98 23.22
C GLY A 309 -9.88 -1.78 22.45
N TRP A 310 -10.82 -2.70 22.62
CA TRP A 310 -12.15 -2.59 22.04
C TRP A 310 -13.21 -2.40 23.10
N ARG A 311 -14.19 -1.55 22.78
CA ARG A 311 -15.31 -1.19 23.63
C ARG A 311 -16.61 -1.54 22.94
N PHE A 312 -17.63 -1.85 23.74
CA PHE A 312 -18.99 -1.99 23.25
C PHE A 312 -19.88 -0.87 23.80
N ASP A 313 -20.87 -0.45 23.02
CA ASP A 313 -22.01 0.36 23.45
C ASP A 313 -23.27 -0.39 23.00
N ALA A 314 -24.08 -0.77 23.96
CA ALA A 314 -25.30 -1.52 23.71
C ALA A 314 -26.50 -0.77 24.27
N SER A 315 -27.58 -0.76 23.51
CA SER A 315 -28.87 -0.20 23.90
C SER A 315 -29.94 -1.25 23.71
N ALA A 316 -30.80 -1.43 24.71
CA ALA A 316 -31.97 -2.29 24.61
C ALA A 316 -33.22 -1.50 24.97
N ALA A 317 -34.32 -1.74 24.26
CA ALA A 317 -35.64 -1.27 24.64
C ALA A 317 -36.52 -2.47 24.99
N GLN A 318 -37.28 -2.34 26.08
CA GLN A 318 -38.23 -3.35 26.52
C GLN A 318 -39.52 -2.67 26.97
N ASP A 319 -40.65 -3.18 26.48
CA ASP A 319 -41.94 -2.81 27.02
C ASP A 319 -42.17 -3.52 28.35
N VAL A 320 -42.57 -2.77 29.36
CA VAL A 320 -42.87 -3.28 30.69
C VAL A 320 -44.26 -2.85 31.11
N ASP A 321 -44.97 -3.77 31.75
CA ASP A 321 -46.24 -3.47 32.40
C ASP A 321 -45.94 -3.00 33.82
N GLY A 322 -46.58 -1.91 34.23
CA GLY A 322 -46.38 -1.30 35.53
C GLY A 322 -47.61 -0.60 36.05
N THR A 323 -47.42 0.17 37.11
CA THR A 323 -48.43 1.10 37.62
C THR A 323 -47.91 2.54 37.59
N THR A 324 -48.82 3.50 37.53
CA THR A 324 -48.49 4.91 37.52
C THR A 324 -48.01 5.43 38.89
N VAL A 325 -46.91 6.17 38.90
CA VAL A 325 -46.40 6.91 40.07
C VAL A 325 -46.62 8.40 39.87
N CYS A 326 -47.41 9.02 40.75
CA CYS A 326 -47.72 10.44 40.65
C CYS A 326 -46.86 11.26 41.63
N GLY A 327 -46.03 12.15 41.08
CA GLY A 327 -45.27 13.12 41.87
C GLY A 327 -46.16 14.17 42.56
N PRO A 328 -45.60 14.96 43.50
CA PRO A 328 -46.35 15.98 44.23
C PRO A 328 -46.94 17.09 43.35
N ASP A 329 -46.35 17.32 42.17
CA ASP A 329 -46.80 18.27 41.15
C ASP A 329 -47.53 17.59 39.98
N ALA A 330 -47.99 16.35 40.16
CA ALA A 330 -48.67 15.62 39.10
C ALA A 330 -49.97 16.32 38.69
N THR A 331 -50.14 16.42 37.37
CA THR A 331 -51.32 16.98 36.72
C THR A 331 -52.53 16.07 36.93
N SER A 332 -53.75 16.58 36.76
CA SER A 332 -55.01 15.87 37.06
C SER A 332 -55.27 14.59 36.24
N TRP A 333 -54.38 14.23 35.32
CA TRP A 333 -54.44 13.02 34.51
C TRP A 333 -53.62 11.86 35.07
N CYS A 334 -52.80 12.07 36.12
CA CYS A 334 -52.09 10.98 36.79
C CYS A 334 -52.97 10.38 37.89
N VAL A 335 -53.48 9.17 37.69
CA VAL A 335 -54.17 8.38 38.73
C VAL A 335 -53.15 7.43 39.33
N PRO A 336 -52.79 7.49 40.62
CA PRO A 336 -51.83 6.57 41.22
C PRO A 336 -52.29 5.10 41.12
N ASP A 337 -51.33 4.20 40.95
CA ASP A 337 -51.54 2.74 40.90
C ASP A 337 -52.38 2.24 39.71
N GLU A 338 -52.61 3.08 38.69
CA GLU A 338 -53.30 2.68 37.46
C GLU A 338 -52.36 1.83 36.58
N PRO A 339 -52.81 0.66 36.07
CA PRO A 339 -52.02 -0.15 35.16
C PRO A 339 -51.66 0.62 33.89
N ILE A 340 -50.39 0.60 33.51
CA ILE A 340 -49.86 1.26 32.31
C ILE A 340 -48.73 0.41 31.72
N THR A 341 -48.62 0.39 30.39
CA THR A 341 -47.46 -0.16 29.68
C THR A 341 -46.55 1.00 29.29
N GLY A 342 -45.25 0.85 29.52
CA GLY A 342 -44.26 1.83 29.08
C GLY A 342 -42.98 1.15 28.59
N THR A 343 -42.24 1.85 27.74
CA THR A 343 -40.95 1.38 27.23
C THR A 343 -39.83 1.86 28.14
N VAL A 344 -38.92 0.95 28.46
CA VAL A 344 -37.73 1.25 29.24
C VAL A 344 -36.50 1.02 28.39
N TYR A 345 -35.53 1.92 28.54
CA TYR A 345 -34.27 1.85 27.82
C TYR A 345 -33.14 1.47 28.76
N PHE A 346 -32.37 0.46 28.35
CA PHE A 346 -31.13 0.06 28.98
C PHE A 346 -29.97 0.54 28.14
N ARG A 347 -28.92 1.01 28.81
CA ARG A 347 -27.65 1.31 28.14
C ARG A 347 -26.51 0.64 28.88
N TYR A 348 -25.75 -0.17 28.16
CA TYR A 348 -24.55 -0.84 28.67
C TYR A 348 -23.35 -0.38 27.87
N THR A 349 -22.27 -0.05 28.57
CA THR A 349 -20.99 0.25 27.95
C THR A 349 -19.89 -0.53 28.64
N GLY A 350 -18.84 -0.91 27.92
CA GLY A 350 -17.73 -1.62 28.53
C GLY A 350 -16.67 -2.07 27.54
N SER A 351 -15.84 -3.03 27.95
CA SER A 351 -14.83 -3.63 27.08
C SER A 351 -15.30 -4.94 26.47
N VAL A 352 -14.74 -5.27 25.30
CA VAL A 352 -14.89 -6.58 24.66
C VAL A 352 -13.52 -7.22 24.47
N VAL A 353 -13.46 -8.52 24.74
CA VAL A 353 -12.30 -9.37 24.45
C VAL A 353 -12.80 -10.59 23.68
N VAL A 354 -12.07 -10.95 22.62
CA VAL A 354 -12.23 -12.23 21.92
C VAL A 354 -10.95 -13.01 22.12
N ASP A 355 -11.04 -14.23 22.61
CA ASP A 355 -9.88 -15.10 22.76
C ASP A 355 -9.52 -15.83 21.44
N ASP A 356 -8.43 -16.59 21.46
CA ASP A 356 -7.92 -17.32 20.29
C ASP A 356 -8.91 -18.40 19.79
N ASP A 357 -9.82 -18.87 20.65
CA ASP A 357 -10.88 -19.83 20.31
C ASP A 357 -12.13 -19.13 19.75
N GLY A 358 -12.14 -17.79 19.71
CA GLY A 358 -13.26 -16.97 19.26
C GLY A 358 -14.33 -16.73 20.32
N ALA A 359 -14.07 -17.06 21.59
CA ALA A 359 -15.03 -16.83 22.66
C ALA A 359 -15.07 -15.33 23.01
N VAL A 360 -16.27 -14.76 23.00
CA VAL A 360 -16.48 -13.34 23.27
C VAL A 360 -16.81 -13.14 24.74
N THR A 361 -16.09 -12.22 25.39
CA THR A 361 -16.39 -11.79 26.75
C THR A 361 -16.63 -10.29 26.77
N LEU A 362 -17.82 -9.88 27.23
CA LEU A 362 -18.12 -8.47 27.51
C LEU A 362 -17.92 -8.18 29.01
N THR A 363 -17.23 -7.08 29.33
CA THR A 363 -17.09 -6.60 30.72
C THR A 363 -17.73 -5.23 30.84
N LYS A 364 -18.80 -5.12 31.63
CA LYS A 364 -19.48 -3.85 31.93
C LYS A 364 -18.51 -2.88 32.60
N GLU A 365 -18.59 -1.60 32.24
CA GLU A 365 -17.96 -0.54 33.02
C GLU A 365 -18.94 0.03 34.03
N ALA A 366 -18.54 0.04 35.31
CA ALA A 366 -19.31 0.70 36.35
C ALA A 366 -19.40 2.20 36.05
N ARG A 367 -20.62 2.72 35.94
CA ARG A 367 -20.89 4.16 35.79
C ARG A 367 -21.03 4.87 37.14
#